data_AF-C5NUT5-F1
#
_entry.id   AF-C5NUT5-F1
#
_cell.length_a   1.000
_cell.length_b   1.000
_cell.length_c   1.000
_cell.angle_alpha   90.00
_cell.angle_beta   90.00
_cell.angle_gamma   90.00
#
_symmetry.space_group_name_H-M   'P 1'
#
loop_
_entity.id
_entity.type
_entity.pdbx_description
1 polymer ?
#
loop_
_entity_poly.entity_id
_entity_poly.type
_entity_poly.pdbx_seq_one_letter_code
_entity_poly.pdbx_strand_id
1 'polypeptide(L)'
;MAKRCCKKRREVAYKIEHSPRPIKLSEEMDKIIKNLLWYIPNIDSYQATKNEFISDRIYDEFSFTYIMEQMGMKESRDVRWIGQKEVISKEDWEFFEGEICTNCQKIIVAKYSTLSKINTLLTTIRNAIAHGHFAIVEDYIIGFNLKLSSKDPEGLRKAIIKIKPKPLLSALEKLASPMGKELLLAYAFRKVGYDVKEPKNRSRDFDLCLEKNGKKYVIEIKSYRGNTYLHPKHVEIFLKRAEKALPEVERVLLVDTSRVTKSVRQLESKIKDFRIVDINDVKLLLGEEPVDILEK
;
A
#
# COMPACT_ATOMS: atom_id res chain seq x y z
N MET A 1 -15.39 4.65 15.27
CA MET A 1 -15.74 3.24 14.98
C MET A 1 -16.16 3.11 13.52
N ALA A 2 -15.63 2.11 12.80
CA ALA A 2 -16.07 1.79 11.45
C ALA A 2 -17.53 1.29 11.47
N LYS A 3 -18.39 1.89 10.63
CA LYS A 3 -19.81 1.51 10.54
C LYS A 3 -19.98 0.29 9.66
N ARG A 4 -20.98 -0.56 9.96
CA ARG A 4 -21.38 -1.71 9.13
C ARG A 4 -21.75 -1.32 7.69
N CYS A 5 -22.30 -0.12 7.47
CA CYS A 5 -22.76 0.33 6.15
C CYS A 5 -22.71 1.87 5.97
N CYS A 6 -22.94 2.33 4.73
CA CYS A 6 -23.16 3.74 4.41
C CYS A 6 -24.63 4.16 4.65
N LYS A 7 -24.92 5.47 4.63
CA LYS A 7 -26.27 6.00 4.88
C LYS A 7 -27.28 5.69 3.76
N LYS A 8 -26.83 5.61 2.51
CA LYS A 8 -27.67 5.34 1.34
C LYS A 8 -27.53 3.89 0.94
N ARG A 9 -28.29 3.00 1.56
CA ARG A 9 -28.17 1.55 1.34
C ARG A 9 -28.84 1.16 0.01
N ARG A 10 -28.16 0.35 -0.79
CA ARG A 10 -28.72 -0.33 -1.97
C ARG A 10 -28.45 -1.82 -1.82
N GLU A 11 -29.47 -2.56 -1.40
CA GLU A 11 -29.36 -3.94 -0.98
C GLU A 11 -29.42 -4.89 -2.18
N VAL A 12 -28.54 -5.89 -2.17
CA VAL A 12 -28.54 -6.99 -3.12
C VAL A 12 -28.35 -8.29 -2.34
N ALA A 13 -29.35 -9.16 -2.45
CA ALA A 13 -29.30 -10.49 -1.87
C ALA A 13 -28.38 -11.40 -2.71
N TYR A 14 -27.70 -12.33 -2.05
CA TYR A 14 -26.79 -13.26 -2.70
C TYR A 14 -26.67 -14.56 -1.88
N LYS A 15 -26.01 -15.57 -2.46
CA LYS A 15 -25.71 -16.83 -1.77
C LYS A 15 -24.21 -17.08 -1.79
N ILE A 16 -23.70 -17.60 -0.68
CA ILE A 16 -22.31 -18.11 -0.60
C ILE A 16 -22.18 -19.40 -1.39
N GLU A 17 -23.19 -20.27 -1.31
CA GLU A 17 -23.19 -21.51 -2.07
C GLU A 17 -23.34 -21.22 -3.57
N HIS A 18 -22.29 -21.51 -4.33
CA HIS A 18 -22.28 -21.28 -5.78
C HIS A 18 -23.22 -22.25 -6.49
N SER A 19 -24.08 -21.69 -7.32
CA SER A 19 -24.94 -22.42 -8.26
C SER A 19 -25.08 -21.58 -9.53
N PRO A 20 -24.65 -22.07 -10.71
CA PRO A 20 -24.10 -23.40 -10.97
C PRO A 20 -22.69 -23.63 -10.38
N ARG A 21 -22.25 -24.89 -10.38
CA ARG A 21 -20.87 -25.30 -10.07
C ARG A 21 -20.19 -25.85 -11.33
N PRO A 22 -19.01 -25.35 -11.73
CA PRO A 22 -18.26 -24.24 -11.12
C PRO A 22 -18.99 -22.89 -11.25
N ILE A 23 -18.67 -21.94 -10.36
CA ILE A 23 -19.20 -20.58 -10.44
C ILE A 23 -18.94 -19.97 -11.82
N LYS A 24 -19.96 -19.34 -12.41
CA LYS A 24 -19.82 -18.62 -13.68
C LYS A 24 -19.32 -17.20 -13.41
N LEU A 25 -18.12 -16.90 -13.87
CA LEU A 25 -17.49 -15.59 -13.73
C LEU A 25 -17.42 -14.89 -15.10
N SER A 26 -17.47 -13.55 -15.09
CA SER A 26 -17.01 -12.76 -16.24
C SER A 26 -15.50 -12.98 -16.45
N GLU A 27 -15.01 -12.81 -17.68
CA GLU A 27 -13.57 -12.90 -17.98
C GLU A 27 -12.71 -11.97 -17.10
N GLU A 28 -13.19 -10.75 -16.83
CA GLU A 28 -12.48 -9.80 -15.96
C GLU A 28 -12.36 -10.32 -14.52
N MET A 29 -13.47 -10.73 -13.91
CA MET A 29 -13.48 -11.27 -12.55
C MET A 29 -12.68 -12.58 -12.43
N ASP A 30 -12.72 -13.45 -13.43
CA ASP A 30 -11.90 -14.66 -13.49
C ASP A 30 -10.40 -14.31 -13.45
N LYS A 31 -9.97 -13.36 -14.29
CA LYS A 31 -8.58 -12.86 -14.27
C LYS A 31 -8.20 -12.26 -12.92
N ILE A 32 -9.09 -11.48 -12.30
CA ILE A 32 -8.85 -10.86 -10.99
C ILE A 32 -8.67 -11.93 -9.91
N ILE A 33 -9.56 -12.93 -9.86
CA ILE A 33 -9.49 -14.01 -8.87
C ILE A 33 -8.21 -14.81 -9.01
N LYS A 34 -7.82 -15.17 -10.24
CA LYS A 34 -6.55 -15.87 -10.51
C LYS A 34 -5.34 -15.07 -10.04
N ASN A 35 -5.34 -13.75 -10.25
CA ASN A 35 -4.29 -12.87 -9.72
C ASN A 35 -4.26 -12.85 -8.19
N LEU A 36 -5.41 -12.69 -7.55
CA LEU A 36 -5.53 -12.70 -6.08
C LEU A 36 -5.08 -14.02 -5.45
N LEU A 37 -5.22 -15.13 -6.16
CA LEU A 37 -4.81 -16.45 -5.70
C LEU A 37 -3.32 -16.73 -5.85
N TRP A 38 -2.71 -16.31 -6.96
CA TRP A 38 -1.39 -16.82 -7.36
C TRP A 38 -0.31 -15.78 -7.55
N TYR A 39 -0.63 -14.56 -8.01
CA TYR A 39 0.35 -13.61 -8.52
C TYR A 39 0.57 -12.38 -7.66
N ILE A 40 -0.33 -12.10 -6.71
CA ILE A 40 -0.19 -10.95 -5.83
C ILE A 40 1.10 -11.06 -5.00
N PRO A 41 1.83 -9.95 -4.78
CA PRO A 41 3.08 -10.02 -4.02
C PRO A 41 2.90 -10.50 -2.59
N ASN A 42 3.93 -11.16 -2.06
CA ASN A 42 4.08 -11.56 -0.66
C ASN A 42 3.04 -12.54 -0.09
N ILE A 43 2.10 -13.05 -0.89
CA ILE A 43 1.25 -14.16 -0.47
C ILE A 43 2.03 -15.48 -0.51
N ASP A 44 1.51 -16.49 0.18
CA ASP A 44 2.07 -17.84 0.17
C ASP A 44 1.69 -18.60 -1.11
N SER A 45 2.31 -18.19 -2.23
CA SER A 45 2.19 -18.79 -3.56
C SER A 45 3.57 -18.89 -4.18
N TYR A 46 3.84 -20.01 -4.87
CA TYR A 46 5.09 -20.21 -5.60
C TYR A 46 5.33 -19.14 -6.67
N GLN A 47 4.25 -18.59 -7.25
CA GLN A 47 4.31 -17.59 -8.32
C GLN A 47 4.29 -16.15 -7.80
N ALA A 48 4.15 -15.94 -6.48
CA ALA A 48 4.10 -14.61 -5.90
C ALA A 48 5.50 -14.01 -5.79
N THR A 49 5.64 -12.76 -6.25
CA THR A 49 6.88 -12.00 -6.10
C THR A 49 6.99 -11.39 -4.70
N LYS A 50 8.19 -10.98 -4.31
CA LYS A 50 8.38 -10.20 -3.08
C LYS A 50 8.30 -8.70 -3.38
N ASN A 51 7.66 -7.93 -2.49
CA ASN A 51 7.57 -6.48 -2.61
C ASN A 51 7.72 -5.79 -1.25
N GLU A 52 8.73 -4.94 -1.09
CA GLU A 52 9.05 -4.29 0.19
C GLU A 52 7.97 -3.30 0.65
N PHE A 53 7.31 -2.59 -0.26
CA PHE A 53 6.25 -1.64 0.08
C PHE A 53 5.00 -2.32 0.64
N ILE A 54 4.87 -3.63 0.40
CA ILE A 54 3.78 -4.45 0.92
C ILE A 54 4.19 -5.17 2.21
N SER A 55 5.43 -5.64 2.34
CA SER A 55 5.85 -6.48 3.49
C SER A 55 6.58 -5.74 4.61
N ASP A 56 7.31 -4.68 4.31
CA ASP A 56 8.15 -4.00 5.29
C ASP A 56 7.31 -3.09 6.19
N ARG A 57 7.58 -3.14 7.50
CA ARG A 57 6.92 -2.34 8.52
C ARG A 57 7.15 -0.85 8.34
N ILE A 58 8.27 -0.44 7.72
CA ILE A 58 8.55 0.97 7.46
C ILE A 58 7.47 1.58 6.56
N TYR A 59 6.94 0.81 5.61
CA TYR A 59 5.95 1.28 4.65
C TYR A 59 4.51 0.90 5.02
N ASP A 60 4.29 0.09 6.06
CA ASP A 60 3.01 -0.57 6.31
C ASP A 60 1.82 0.41 6.37
N GLU A 61 1.88 1.38 7.29
CA GLU A 61 0.81 2.36 7.50
C GLU A 61 0.57 3.22 6.24
N PHE A 62 1.65 3.68 5.63
CA PHE A 62 1.59 4.62 4.51
C PHE A 62 1.14 3.95 3.21
N SER A 63 1.70 2.79 2.88
CA SER A 63 1.27 1.98 1.73
C SER A 63 -0.16 1.49 1.89
N PHE A 64 -0.57 1.11 3.11
CA PHE A 64 -1.96 0.71 3.35
C PHE A 64 -2.91 1.89 3.11
N THR A 65 -2.57 3.07 3.61
CA THR A 65 -3.33 4.30 3.36
C THR A 65 -3.42 4.60 1.87
N TYR A 66 -2.30 4.52 1.13
CA TYR A 66 -2.28 4.66 -0.32
C TYR A 66 -3.26 3.70 -1.01
N ILE A 67 -3.19 2.40 -0.70
CA ILE A 67 -4.08 1.38 -1.31
C ILE A 67 -5.54 1.69 -0.97
N MET A 68 -5.87 2.01 0.28
CA MET A 68 -7.24 2.34 0.67
C MET A 68 -7.78 3.54 -0.13
N GLU A 69 -6.98 4.59 -0.29
CA GLU A 69 -7.39 5.75 -1.10
C GLU A 69 -7.56 5.41 -2.58
N GLN A 70 -6.68 4.59 -3.17
CA GLN A 70 -6.85 4.10 -4.55
C GLN A 70 -8.14 3.27 -4.70
N MET A 71 -8.57 2.59 -3.64
CA MET A 71 -9.85 1.86 -3.60
C MET A 71 -11.06 2.77 -3.31
N GLY A 72 -10.87 4.07 -3.07
CA GLY A 72 -11.95 4.98 -2.64
C GLY A 72 -12.43 4.71 -1.21
N MET A 73 -11.61 4.07 -0.39
CA MET A 73 -11.88 3.73 0.99
C MET A 73 -11.12 4.65 1.94
N LYS A 74 -11.63 4.82 3.17
CA LYS A 74 -10.91 5.46 4.27
C LYS A 74 -10.81 4.47 5.42
N GLU A 75 -9.59 4.17 5.87
CA GLU A 75 -9.34 3.15 6.89
C GLU A 75 -10.25 3.33 8.13
N SER A 76 -10.24 4.51 8.73
CA SER A 76 -11.05 4.85 9.93
C SER A 76 -12.57 4.69 9.76
N ARG A 77 -13.07 4.63 8.53
CA ARG A 77 -14.51 4.50 8.21
C ARG A 77 -14.88 3.10 7.73
N ASP A 78 -14.01 2.48 6.94
CA ASP A 78 -14.33 1.31 6.12
C ASP A 78 -13.59 0.05 6.56
N VAL A 79 -12.58 0.18 7.41
CA VAL A 79 -11.78 -0.94 7.91
C VAL A 79 -11.91 -1.03 9.42
N ARG A 80 -12.18 -2.24 9.93
CA ARG A 80 -12.14 -2.57 11.35
C ARG A 80 -11.11 -3.67 11.57
N TRP A 81 -9.98 -3.28 12.15
CA TRP A 81 -9.00 -4.24 12.68
C TRP A 81 -9.51 -4.77 14.02
N ILE A 82 -9.56 -6.10 14.17
CA ILE A 82 -9.83 -6.76 15.44
C ILE A 82 -8.57 -7.47 15.94
N GLY A 83 -8.50 -7.70 17.25
CA GLY A 83 -7.36 -8.39 17.86
C GLY A 83 -7.21 -9.83 17.34
N GLN A 84 -5.98 -10.37 17.35
CA GLN A 84 -5.69 -11.72 16.87
C GLN A 84 -6.55 -12.80 17.57
N LYS A 85 -6.80 -12.63 18.87
CA LYS A 85 -7.63 -13.53 19.69
C LYS A 85 -9.13 -13.24 19.58
N GLU A 86 -9.51 -12.07 19.08
CA GLU A 86 -10.91 -11.69 18.93
C GLU A 86 -11.56 -12.43 17.76
N VAL A 87 -12.89 -12.48 17.81
CA VAL A 87 -13.74 -13.04 16.76
C VAL A 87 -14.79 -12.02 16.38
N ILE A 88 -15.20 -12.03 15.11
CA ILE A 88 -16.30 -11.20 14.64
C ILE A 88 -17.60 -11.72 15.28
N SER A 89 -18.45 -10.82 15.78
CA SER A 89 -19.73 -11.18 16.41
C SER A 89 -20.67 -11.84 15.41
N LYS A 90 -21.69 -12.58 15.91
CA LYS A 90 -22.62 -13.32 15.02
C LYS A 90 -23.49 -12.35 14.24
N GLU A 91 -23.95 -11.32 14.93
CA GLU A 91 -24.67 -10.20 14.34
C GLU A 91 -23.87 -9.47 13.25
N ASP A 92 -22.57 -9.20 13.48
CA ASP A 92 -21.72 -8.58 12.46
C ASP A 92 -21.54 -9.52 11.26
N TRP A 93 -21.44 -10.84 11.48
CA TRP A 93 -21.30 -11.83 10.41
C TRP A 93 -22.56 -11.93 9.56
N GLU A 94 -23.70 -12.17 10.20
CA GLU A 94 -25.02 -12.30 9.56
C GLU A 94 -25.43 -11.01 8.84
N PHE A 95 -24.98 -9.84 9.30
CA PHE A 95 -25.24 -8.57 8.60
C PHE A 95 -24.68 -8.55 7.18
N PHE A 96 -23.55 -9.21 6.94
CA PHE A 96 -22.94 -9.28 5.60
C PHE A 96 -23.32 -10.56 4.87
N GLU A 97 -23.75 -11.62 5.57
CA GLU A 97 -24.07 -12.91 5.01
C GLU A 97 -25.48 -12.90 4.38
N GLY A 98 -25.55 -13.10 3.07
CA GLY A 98 -26.81 -13.23 2.34
C GLY A 98 -27.34 -11.92 1.73
N GLU A 99 -26.95 -10.76 2.26
CA GLU A 99 -27.27 -9.47 1.65
C GLU A 99 -26.15 -8.44 1.84
N ILE A 100 -25.85 -7.66 0.80
CA ILE A 100 -24.91 -6.54 0.89
C ILE A 100 -25.44 -5.24 0.31
N CYS A 101 -24.85 -4.14 0.77
CA CYS A 101 -25.05 -2.83 0.14
C CYS A 101 -24.05 -2.58 -1.01
N THR A 102 -24.47 -2.33 -2.26
CA THR A 102 -23.52 -2.08 -3.36
C THR A 102 -22.97 -0.65 -3.45
N ASN A 103 -23.32 0.22 -2.49
CA ASN A 103 -22.85 1.62 -2.44
C ASN A 103 -21.59 1.84 -1.57
N CYS A 104 -21.07 0.81 -0.89
CA CYS A 104 -19.87 0.96 -0.05
C CYS A 104 -19.03 -0.32 0.06
N GLN A 105 -17.75 -0.16 0.36
CA GLN A 105 -16.82 -1.27 0.67
C GLN A 105 -16.59 -1.35 2.17
N LYS A 106 -16.37 -2.55 2.71
CA LYS A 106 -16.12 -2.80 4.14
C LYS A 106 -15.15 -3.96 4.34
N ILE A 107 -14.25 -3.80 5.30
CA ILE A 107 -13.29 -4.81 5.72
C ILE A 107 -13.39 -4.94 7.24
N ILE A 108 -13.59 -6.15 7.74
CA ILE A 108 -13.41 -6.50 9.15
C ILE A 108 -12.40 -7.65 9.16
N VAL A 109 -11.27 -7.50 9.82
CA VAL A 109 -10.20 -8.50 9.74
C VAL A 109 -9.36 -8.53 11.02
N ALA A 110 -9.02 -9.73 11.46
CA ALA A 110 -8.09 -9.92 12.56
C ALA A 110 -6.66 -9.53 12.14
N LYS A 111 -6.03 -8.60 12.88
CA LYS A 111 -4.65 -8.18 12.63
C LYS A 111 -3.68 -9.23 13.18
N TYR A 112 -2.79 -9.73 12.34
CA TYR A 112 -1.68 -10.58 12.77
C TYR A 112 -0.46 -9.71 13.07
N SER A 113 0.17 -9.86 14.23
CA SER A 113 1.31 -9.04 14.65
C SER A 113 2.56 -9.21 13.78
N THR A 114 2.65 -10.33 13.06
CA THR A 114 3.79 -10.70 12.22
C THR A 114 3.68 -10.20 10.78
N LEU A 115 2.49 -9.79 10.34
CA LEU A 115 2.23 -9.36 8.97
C LEU A 115 1.91 -7.86 8.94
N SER A 116 2.28 -7.23 7.83
CA SER A 116 1.76 -5.90 7.48
C SER A 116 0.24 -5.94 7.32
N LYS A 117 -0.41 -4.79 7.40
CA LYS A 117 -1.84 -4.63 7.11
C LYS A 117 -2.19 -5.14 5.72
N ILE A 118 -1.37 -4.80 4.72
CA ILE A 118 -1.60 -5.24 3.33
C ILE A 118 -1.47 -6.76 3.23
N ASN A 119 -0.40 -7.37 3.76
CA ASN A 119 -0.26 -8.83 3.75
C ASN A 119 -1.40 -9.54 4.46
N THR A 120 -1.86 -8.99 5.59
CA THR A 120 -3.01 -9.54 6.33
C THR A 120 -4.26 -9.53 5.47
N LEU A 121 -4.55 -8.42 4.78
CA LEU A 121 -5.70 -8.29 3.89
C LEU A 121 -5.60 -9.28 2.71
N LEU A 122 -4.47 -9.32 2.02
CA LEU A 122 -4.27 -10.18 0.85
C LEU A 122 -4.35 -11.67 1.19
N THR A 123 -3.71 -12.09 2.28
CA THR A 123 -3.79 -13.47 2.78
C THR A 123 -5.23 -13.84 3.10
N THR A 124 -5.98 -12.92 3.70
CA THR A 124 -7.38 -13.14 4.06
C THR A 124 -8.29 -13.27 2.84
N ILE A 125 -8.10 -12.41 1.83
CA ILE A 125 -8.81 -12.51 0.54
C ILE A 125 -8.51 -13.86 -0.12
N ARG A 126 -7.22 -14.22 -0.23
CA ARG A 126 -6.80 -15.50 -0.81
C ARG A 126 -7.47 -16.67 -0.08
N ASN A 127 -7.44 -16.68 1.26
CA ASN A 127 -8.03 -17.78 2.04
C ASN A 127 -9.55 -17.89 1.85
N ALA A 128 -10.27 -16.76 1.81
CA ALA A 128 -11.71 -16.77 1.53
C ALA A 128 -12.02 -17.39 0.16
N ILE A 129 -11.23 -17.04 -0.85
CA ILE A 129 -11.37 -17.59 -2.21
C ILE A 129 -10.99 -19.08 -2.23
N ALA A 130 -9.83 -19.45 -1.69
CA ALA A 130 -9.29 -20.80 -1.74
C ALA A 130 -10.16 -21.81 -0.97
N HIS A 131 -10.78 -21.39 0.13
CA HIS A 131 -11.72 -22.23 0.88
C HIS A 131 -13.15 -22.21 0.30
N GLY A 132 -13.40 -21.46 -0.77
CA GLY A 132 -14.72 -21.35 -1.40
C GLY A 132 -15.75 -20.55 -0.61
N HIS A 133 -15.34 -19.88 0.48
CA HIS A 133 -16.24 -19.09 1.32
C HIS A 133 -16.29 -17.63 0.83
N PHE A 134 -16.72 -17.44 -0.41
CA PHE A 134 -16.87 -16.13 -1.02
C PHE A 134 -18.05 -16.10 -2.00
N ALA A 135 -18.48 -14.91 -2.39
CA ALA A 135 -19.44 -14.69 -3.46
C ALA A 135 -19.06 -13.47 -4.31
N ILE A 136 -19.61 -13.41 -5.52
CA ILE A 136 -19.50 -12.28 -6.43
C ILE A 136 -20.87 -11.63 -6.57
N VAL A 137 -20.93 -10.32 -6.34
CA VAL A 137 -22.15 -9.53 -6.52
C VAL A 137 -21.79 -8.27 -7.28
N GLU A 138 -22.30 -8.14 -8.50
CA GLU A 138 -21.86 -7.10 -9.44
C GLU A 138 -20.31 -7.13 -9.58
N ASP A 139 -19.63 -6.04 -9.24
CA ASP A 139 -18.17 -5.92 -9.25
C ASP A 139 -17.51 -6.14 -7.88
N TYR A 140 -18.25 -6.66 -6.89
CA TYR A 140 -17.75 -6.92 -5.54
C TYR A 140 -17.30 -8.38 -5.36
N ILE A 141 -16.21 -8.56 -4.62
CA ILE A 141 -15.92 -9.81 -3.91
C ILE A 141 -16.40 -9.66 -2.47
N ILE A 142 -17.17 -10.64 -2.02
CA ILE A 142 -17.61 -10.78 -0.63
C ILE A 142 -16.99 -12.07 -0.10
N GLY A 143 -15.93 -11.97 0.69
CA GLY A 143 -15.17 -13.11 1.21
C GLY A 143 -15.29 -13.21 2.73
N PHE A 144 -15.36 -14.44 3.21
CA PHE A 144 -15.46 -14.77 4.63
C PHE A 144 -14.30 -15.69 5.00
N ASN A 145 -13.63 -15.40 6.12
CA ASN A 145 -12.56 -16.24 6.63
C ASN A 145 -12.98 -16.88 7.94
N LEU A 146 -13.52 -18.10 7.82
CA LEU A 146 -13.89 -18.96 8.94
C LEU A 146 -12.75 -19.96 9.18
N LYS A 147 -12.13 -19.93 10.36
CA LYS A 147 -11.10 -20.88 10.74
C LYS A 147 -11.69 -21.95 11.65
N LEU A 148 -11.93 -23.12 11.08
CA LEU A 148 -12.37 -24.30 11.83
C LEU A 148 -11.19 -24.88 12.63
N SER A 149 -11.48 -25.40 13.82
CA SER A 149 -10.52 -26.20 14.58
C SER A 149 -11.24 -27.31 15.35
N SER A 150 -10.55 -28.40 15.65
CA SER A 150 -11.13 -29.50 16.45
C SER A 150 -11.60 -29.06 17.85
N LYS A 151 -11.09 -27.93 18.36
CA LYS A 151 -11.45 -27.35 19.67
C LYS A 151 -12.55 -26.29 19.58
N ASP A 152 -12.92 -25.86 18.38
CA ASP A 152 -13.94 -24.85 18.13
C ASP A 152 -14.73 -25.24 16.86
N PRO A 153 -15.77 -26.08 17.02
CA PRO A 153 -16.55 -26.60 15.90
C PRO A 153 -17.39 -25.52 15.21
N GLU A 154 -17.78 -24.46 15.92
CA GLU A 154 -18.53 -23.32 15.34
C GLU A 154 -17.62 -22.41 14.49
N GLY A 155 -16.31 -22.50 14.69
CA GLY A 155 -15.30 -21.86 13.87
C GLY A 155 -15.05 -20.40 14.24
N LEU A 156 -13.78 -20.02 14.17
CA LEU A 156 -13.36 -18.66 14.47
C LEU A 156 -13.60 -17.75 13.25
N ARG A 157 -14.56 -16.83 13.37
CA ARG A 157 -14.86 -15.81 12.37
C ARG A 157 -13.79 -14.72 12.39
N LYS A 158 -12.81 -14.82 11.49
CA LYS A 158 -11.61 -13.98 11.50
C LYS A 158 -11.64 -12.84 10.50
N ALA A 159 -12.46 -12.92 9.45
CA ALA A 159 -12.61 -11.82 8.53
C ALA A 159 -13.93 -11.81 7.75
N ILE A 160 -14.35 -10.61 7.40
CA ILE A 160 -15.36 -10.30 6.39
C ILE A 160 -14.74 -9.26 5.46
N ILE A 161 -14.60 -9.61 4.18
CA ILE A 161 -14.04 -8.76 3.15
C ILE A 161 -15.13 -8.46 2.13
N LYS A 162 -15.48 -7.20 1.96
CA LYS A 162 -16.42 -6.75 0.93
C LYS A 162 -15.81 -5.58 0.18
N ILE A 163 -15.23 -5.87 -0.97
CA ILE A 163 -14.45 -4.89 -1.74
C ILE A 163 -14.72 -5.01 -3.23
N LYS A 164 -14.45 -3.93 -3.94
CA LYS A 164 -14.21 -3.96 -5.38
C LYS A 164 -12.75 -4.37 -5.57
N PRO A 165 -12.46 -5.54 -6.15
CA PRO A 165 -11.09 -6.06 -6.20
C PRO A 165 -10.23 -5.41 -7.30
N LYS A 166 -10.85 -4.85 -8.35
CA LYS A 166 -10.11 -4.25 -9.47
C LYS A 166 -9.24 -3.05 -9.04
N PRO A 167 -9.75 -2.06 -8.28
CA PRO A 167 -8.91 -0.97 -7.76
C PRO A 167 -7.78 -1.46 -6.85
N LEU A 168 -8.02 -2.48 -6.02
CA LEU A 168 -7.00 -3.10 -5.19
C LEU A 168 -5.87 -3.66 -6.07
N LEU A 169 -6.22 -4.47 -7.06
CA LEU A 169 -5.23 -5.10 -7.94
C LEU A 169 -4.42 -4.04 -8.71
N SER A 170 -5.09 -3.02 -9.25
CA SER A 170 -4.40 -1.91 -9.93
C SER A 170 -3.43 -1.15 -9.02
N ALA A 171 -3.80 -0.92 -7.75
CA ALA A 171 -2.91 -0.27 -6.78
C ALA A 171 -1.68 -1.13 -6.46
N LEU A 172 -1.87 -2.45 -6.31
CA LEU A 172 -0.77 -3.40 -6.07
C LEU A 172 0.16 -3.49 -7.28
N GLU A 173 -0.37 -3.55 -8.50
CA GLU A 173 0.42 -3.55 -9.73
C GLU A 173 1.27 -2.28 -9.87
N LYS A 174 0.72 -1.10 -9.52
CA LYS A 174 1.47 0.16 -9.50
C LYS A 174 2.62 0.12 -8.49
N LEU A 175 2.38 -0.36 -7.27
CA LEU A 175 3.42 -0.51 -6.24
C LEU A 175 4.47 -1.57 -6.60
N ALA A 176 4.09 -2.60 -7.35
CA ALA A 176 4.99 -3.63 -7.84
C ALA A 176 5.73 -3.24 -9.13
N SER A 177 5.34 -2.15 -9.79
CA SER A 177 5.99 -1.67 -11.00
C SER A 177 7.40 -1.14 -10.72
N PRO A 178 8.27 -1.03 -11.74
CA PRO A 178 9.57 -0.39 -11.61
C PRO A 178 9.52 1.05 -11.08
N MET A 179 8.39 1.73 -11.23
CA MET A 179 8.18 3.11 -10.76
C MET A 179 7.43 3.19 -9.42
N GLY A 180 7.23 2.06 -8.74
CA GLY A 180 6.43 2.00 -7.51
C GLY A 180 6.96 2.89 -6.39
N LYS A 181 8.29 3.07 -6.34
CA LYS A 181 8.97 3.90 -5.34
C LYS A 181 8.69 5.39 -5.54
N GLU A 182 8.88 5.83 -6.77
CA GLU A 182 8.63 7.18 -7.25
C GLU A 182 7.17 7.54 -7.05
N LEU A 183 6.25 6.61 -7.36
CA LEU A 183 4.82 6.79 -7.15
C LEU A 183 4.47 6.96 -5.67
N LEU A 184 5.02 6.14 -4.79
CA LEU A 184 4.74 6.20 -3.34
C LEU A 184 5.30 7.50 -2.73
N LEU A 185 6.52 7.89 -3.09
CA LEU A 185 7.14 9.13 -2.63
C LEU A 185 6.42 10.37 -3.20
N ALA A 186 6.04 10.34 -4.48
CA ALA A 186 5.23 11.40 -5.08
C ALA A 186 3.91 11.58 -4.33
N TYR A 187 3.25 10.48 -3.99
CA TYR A 187 2.04 10.51 -3.17
C TYR A 187 2.32 11.11 -1.77
N ALA A 188 3.44 10.77 -1.13
CA ALA A 188 3.84 11.36 0.16
C ALA A 188 4.09 12.86 0.10
N PHE A 189 4.82 13.33 -0.91
CA PHE A 189 5.06 14.76 -1.09
C PHE A 189 3.77 15.54 -1.37
N ARG A 190 2.82 14.97 -2.12
CA ARG A 190 1.49 15.59 -2.31
C ARG A 190 0.74 15.74 -0.99
N LYS A 191 0.85 14.76 -0.06
CA LYS A 191 0.20 14.82 1.26
C LYS A 191 0.73 15.95 2.14
N VAL A 192 2.00 16.32 1.99
CA VAL A 192 2.61 17.46 2.70
C VAL A 192 2.58 18.77 1.88
N GLY A 193 1.80 18.81 0.80
CA GLY A 193 1.45 20.04 0.09
C GLY A 193 2.31 20.42 -1.11
N TYR A 194 3.14 19.51 -1.63
CA TYR A 194 3.88 19.77 -2.88
C TYR A 194 3.01 19.51 -4.11
N ASP A 195 3.14 20.37 -5.13
CA ASP A 195 2.81 19.99 -6.50
C ASP A 195 3.91 19.06 -7.02
N VAL A 196 3.51 17.89 -7.49
CA VAL A 196 4.44 16.83 -7.93
C VAL A 196 4.19 16.53 -9.39
N LYS A 197 5.13 16.96 -10.23
CA LYS A 197 5.13 16.68 -11.66
C LYS A 197 5.81 15.33 -11.87
N GLU A 198 5.00 14.34 -12.22
CA GLU A 198 5.50 13.02 -12.61
C GLU A 198 6.39 13.15 -13.85
N PRO A 199 7.49 12.39 -13.94
CA PRO A 199 8.38 12.46 -15.10
C PRO A 199 7.63 11.98 -16.34
N LYS A 200 7.20 12.94 -17.19
CA LYS A 200 6.47 12.66 -18.44
C LYS A 200 7.32 11.93 -19.49
N ASN A 201 8.63 11.78 -19.29
CA ASN A 201 9.53 11.07 -20.19
C ASN A 201 10.81 10.64 -19.46
N ARG A 202 11.31 9.44 -19.78
CA ARG A 202 12.61 8.87 -19.36
C ARG A 202 13.85 9.66 -19.81
N SER A 203 13.67 10.90 -20.30
CA SER A 203 14.73 11.76 -20.83
C SER A 203 15.11 12.92 -19.90
N ARG A 204 14.73 12.87 -18.61
CA ARG A 204 15.19 13.81 -17.59
C ARG A 204 16.08 13.09 -16.58
N ASP A 205 17.14 13.75 -16.15
CA ASP A 205 18.17 13.25 -15.24
C ASP A 205 17.70 13.00 -13.78
N PHE A 206 16.39 13.12 -13.49
CA PHE A 206 15.84 13.09 -12.12
C PHE A 206 14.51 12.33 -12.05
N ASP A 207 14.26 11.67 -10.92
CA ASP A 207 13.09 10.82 -10.69
C ASP A 207 11.81 11.63 -10.37
N LEU A 208 11.89 12.73 -9.62
CA LEU A 208 10.75 13.61 -9.31
C LEU A 208 11.08 15.10 -9.47
N CYS A 209 10.07 15.90 -9.82
CA CYS A 209 10.12 17.36 -9.78
C CYS A 209 9.02 17.86 -8.84
N LEU A 210 9.38 18.60 -7.80
CA LEU A 210 8.44 19.13 -6.80
C LEU A 210 8.43 20.66 -6.80
N GLU A 211 7.29 21.23 -6.45
CA GLU A 211 7.14 22.66 -6.22
C GLU A 211 6.24 22.93 -5.02
N LYS A 212 6.67 23.80 -4.10
CA LYS A 212 5.87 24.26 -2.96
C LYS A 212 6.29 25.68 -2.60
N ASN A 213 5.31 26.58 -2.44
CA ASN A 213 5.54 27.98 -2.07
C ASN A 213 6.58 28.69 -2.96
N GLY A 214 6.59 28.41 -4.27
CA GLY A 214 7.54 28.96 -5.25
C GLY A 214 8.94 28.34 -5.22
N LYS A 215 9.27 27.48 -4.25
CA LYS A 215 10.53 26.72 -4.22
C LYS A 215 10.41 25.46 -5.08
N LYS A 216 11.43 25.20 -5.90
CA LYS A 216 11.49 24.05 -6.81
C LYS A 216 12.56 23.06 -6.37
N TYR A 217 12.22 21.79 -6.44
CA TYR A 217 13.10 20.69 -6.09
C TYR A 217 13.15 19.68 -7.23
N VAL A 218 14.34 19.13 -7.49
CA VAL A 218 14.49 17.92 -8.32
C VAL A 218 15.08 16.81 -7.45
N ILE A 219 14.43 15.65 -7.47
CA ILE A 219 14.78 14.53 -6.60
C ILE A 219 15.33 13.39 -7.44
N GLU A 220 16.49 12.91 -7.03
CA GLU A 220 17.06 11.63 -7.45
C GLU A 220 16.88 10.64 -6.29
N ILE A 221 16.25 9.51 -6.54
CA ILE A 221 15.98 8.46 -5.56
C ILE A 221 17.01 7.35 -5.74
N LYS A 222 17.65 6.94 -4.64
CA LYS A 222 18.63 5.86 -4.64
C LYS A 222 18.48 4.93 -3.45
N SER A 223 18.65 3.65 -3.72
CA SER A 223 18.62 2.60 -2.72
C SER A 223 19.96 1.89 -2.69
N TYR A 224 20.57 1.84 -1.51
CA TYR A 224 21.84 1.17 -1.23
C TYR A 224 21.59 -0.02 -0.29
N ARG A 225 20.79 -0.98 -0.77
CA ARG A 225 20.45 -2.17 0.01
C ARG A 225 21.70 -2.90 0.52
N GLY A 226 21.62 -3.43 1.74
CA GLY A 226 22.75 -4.08 2.43
C GLY A 226 23.76 -3.10 3.06
N ASN A 227 23.62 -1.80 2.84
CA ASN A 227 24.48 -0.80 3.47
C ASN A 227 23.69 0.01 4.48
N THR A 228 23.95 -0.19 5.78
CA THR A 228 23.30 0.59 6.84
C THR A 228 23.67 2.07 6.77
N TYR A 229 24.91 2.36 6.36
CA TYR A 229 25.48 3.71 6.34
C TYR A 229 26.05 4.06 4.97
N LEU A 230 25.80 5.30 4.53
CA LEU A 230 26.43 5.87 3.34
C LEU A 230 27.76 6.51 3.68
N HIS A 231 28.78 6.08 2.96
CA HIS A 231 30.12 6.65 2.97
C HIS A 231 30.37 7.49 1.71
N PRO A 232 31.35 8.40 1.70
CA PRO A 232 31.64 9.27 0.57
C PRO A 232 31.68 8.57 -0.79
N LYS A 233 32.33 7.39 -0.87
CA LYS A 233 32.43 6.58 -2.08
C LYS A 233 31.08 6.18 -2.71
N HIS A 234 30.00 6.11 -1.93
CA HIS A 234 28.68 5.72 -2.44
C HIS A 234 27.97 6.87 -3.18
N VAL A 235 28.31 8.11 -2.85
CA VAL A 235 27.62 9.31 -3.33
C VAL A 235 28.51 10.22 -4.18
N GLU A 236 29.80 9.91 -4.32
CA GLU A 236 30.77 10.74 -5.02
C GLU A 236 30.35 11.11 -6.46
N ILE A 237 29.76 10.16 -7.20
CA ILE A 237 29.22 10.42 -8.55
C ILE A 237 28.10 11.46 -8.51
N PHE A 238 27.21 11.37 -7.52
CA PHE A 238 26.11 12.32 -7.35
C PHE A 238 26.62 13.68 -6.91
N LEU A 239 27.58 13.73 -5.99
CA LEU A 239 28.23 14.96 -5.56
C LEU A 239 28.90 15.68 -6.74
N LYS A 240 29.64 14.95 -7.60
CA LYS A 240 30.25 15.52 -8.82
C LYS A 240 29.22 16.04 -9.81
N ARG A 241 28.10 15.34 -10.00
CA ARG A 241 26.98 15.83 -10.83
C ARG A 241 26.29 17.03 -10.20
N ALA A 242 26.22 17.06 -8.87
CA ALA A 242 25.64 18.13 -8.08
C ALA A 242 26.47 19.43 -8.13
N GLU A 243 27.70 19.43 -8.61
CA GLU A 243 28.46 20.67 -8.80
C GLU A 243 27.97 21.50 -10.01
N LYS A 244 27.27 20.89 -10.97
CA LYS A 244 26.72 21.59 -12.14
C LYS A 244 25.52 22.45 -11.73
N ALA A 245 25.61 23.77 -11.73
CA ALA A 245 24.53 24.62 -11.26
C ALA A 245 23.20 24.40 -12.03
N LEU A 246 22.10 24.24 -11.29
CA LEU A 246 20.74 24.43 -11.78
C LEU A 246 20.20 25.68 -11.07
N PRO A 247 20.18 26.85 -11.75
CA PRO A 247 19.70 28.09 -11.13
C PRO A 247 18.28 27.90 -10.59
N GLU A 248 18.03 28.38 -9.37
CA GLU A 248 16.69 28.45 -8.75
C GLU A 248 16.02 27.08 -8.44
N VAL A 249 16.77 25.98 -8.48
CA VAL A 249 16.27 24.63 -8.18
C VAL A 249 17.20 23.93 -7.19
N GLU A 250 16.64 23.48 -6.06
CA GLU A 250 17.37 22.66 -5.11
C GLU A 250 17.39 21.19 -5.57
N ARG A 251 18.56 20.58 -5.60
CA ARG A 251 18.71 19.15 -5.90
C ARG A 251 18.70 18.33 -4.63
N VAL A 252 17.92 17.27 -4.64
CA VAL A 252 17.78 16.37 -3.50
C VAL A 252 18.18 14.96 -3.91
N LEU A 253 19.19 14.39 -3.24
CA LEU A 253 19.44 12.95 -3.27
C LEU A 253 18.67 12.31 -2.11
N LEU A 254 17.61 11.57 -2.44
CA LEU A 254 16.78 10.86 -1.46
C LEU A 254 17.24 9.40 -1.36
N VAL A 255 17.63 9.01 -0.16
CA VAL A 255 18.12 7.66 0.15
C VAL A 255 17.19 6.97 1.14
N ASP A 256 16.49 5.96 0.65
CA ASP A 256 15.41 5.29 1.38
C ASP A 256 15.83 3.99 2.08
N THR A 257 17.11 3.63 2.07
CA THR A 257 17.61 2.39 2.69
C THR A 257 18.69 2.58 3.73
N SER A 258 19.30 3.76 3.80
CA SER A 258 20.58 3.94 4.47
C SER A 258 20.64 5.29 5.18
N ARG A 259 21.38 5.34 6.29
CA ARG A 259 21.67 6.57 7.04
C ARG A 259 22.89 7.25 6.49
N VAL A 260 22.95 8.57 6.58
CA VAL A 260 24.10 9.34 6.10
C VAL A 260 25.14 9.51 7.22
N THR A 261 26.41 9.29 6.92
CA THR A 261 27.51 9.47 7.89
C THR A 261 27.92 10.94 8.03
N LYS A 262 28.59 11.29 9.14
CA LYS A 262 29.13 12.64 9.37
C LYS A 262 30.04 13.12 8.24
N SER A 263 30.88 12.23 7.68
CA SER A 263 31.78 12.59 6.58
C SER A 263 31.03 12.92 5.28
N VAL A 264 29.91 12.25 5.00
CA VAL A 264 29.05 12.61 3.87
C VAL A 264 28.36 13.95 4.10
N ARG A 265 27.87 14.22 5.31
CA ARG A 265 27.29 15.55 5.67
C ARG A 265 28.30 16.70 5.48
N GLN A 266 29.56 16.48 5.82
CA GLN A 266 30.64 17.46 5.59
C GLN A 266 30.95 17.70 4.10
N LEU A 267 30.65 16.74 3.22
CA LEU A 267 30.79 16.91 1.77
C LEU A 267 29.58 17.62 1.19
N GLU A 268 28.38 17.23 1.60
CA GLU A 268 27.11 17.87 1.25
C GLU A 268 27.16 19.39 1.53
N SER A 269 27.66 19.81 2.69
CA SER A 269 27.72 21.23 3.08
C SER A 269 28.61 22.11 2.20
N LYS A 270 29.42 21.51 1.31
CA LYS A 270 30.28 22.24 0.36
C LYS A 270 29.61 22.52 -0.98
N ILE A 271 28.44 21.93 -1.23
CA ILE A 271 27.73 22.02 -2.50
C ILE A 271 26.51 22.91 -2.31
N LYS A 272 26.43 23.98 -3.11
CA LYS A 272 25.30 24.90 -3.08
C LYS A 272 24.05 24.24 -3.69
N ASP A 273 22.89 24.53 -3.09
CA ASP A 273 21.57 24.11 -3.58
C ASP A 273 21.47 22.58 -3.78
N PHE A 274 22.09 21.82 -2.86
CA PHE A 274 22.09 20.36 -2.83
C PHE A 274 21.82 19.84 -1.41
N ARG A 275 20.96 18.83 -1.30
CA ARG A 275 20.57 18.21 -0.03
C ARG A 275 20.54 16.68 -0.17
N ILE A 276 20.95 15.98 0.87
CA ILE A 276 20.78 14.55 1.01
C ILE A 276 19.73 14.28 2.09
N VAL A 277 18.68 13.57 1.71
CA VAL A 277 17.65 13.06 2.62
C VAL A 277 17.94 11.59 2.86
N ASP A 278 17.96 11.16 4.13
CA ASP A 278 18.26 9.78 4.48
C ASP A 278 17.04 9.01 4.99
N ILE A 279 17.21 7.71 5.29
CA ILE A 279 16.09 6.85 5.69
C ILE A 279 15.36 7.34 6.95
N ASN A 280 16.01 8.10 7.84
CA ASN A 280 15.32 8.63 9.01
C ASN A 280 14.36 9.75 8.60
N ASP A 281 14.77 10.63 7.68
CA ASP A 281 13.87 11.65 7.12
C ASP A 281 12.74 10.99 6.31
N VAL A 282 13.06 10.00 5.46
CA VAL A 282 12.03 9.27 4.67
C VAL A 282 10.97 8.63 5.58
N LYS A 283 11.38 8.08 6.74
CA LYS A 283 10.42 7.55 7.73
C LYS A 283 9.47 8.60 8.29
N LEU A 284 9.92 9.84 8.44
CA LEU A 284 9.06 10.94 8.89
C LEU A 284 8.06 11.34 7.80
N LEU A 285 8.51 11.37 6.54
CA LEU A 285 7.63 11.64 5.39
C LEU A 285 6.57 10.55 5.21
N LEU A 286 6.93 9.29 5.49
CA LEU A 286 6.04 8.12 5.35
C LEU A 286 5.35 7.73 6.67
N GLY A 287 5.36 8.60 7.68
CA GLY A 287 4.68 8.37 8.95
C GLY A 287 3.15 8.43 8.83
N GLU A 288 2.45 8.07 9.91
CA GLU A 288 0.99 8.26 10.03
C GLU A 288 0.60 9.75 9.90
N GLU A 289 1.45 10.63 10.44
CA GLU A 289 1.43 12.07 10.23
C GLU A 289 2.66 12.47 9.41
N PRO A 290 2.55 12.53 8.07
CA PRO A 290 3.65 12.89 7.19
C PRO A 290 4.27 14.24 7.54
N VAL A 291 5.59 14.27 7.71
CA VAL A 291 6.36 15.50 7.95
C VAL A 291 6.97 16.01 6.66
N ASP A 292 6.93 17.33 6.44
CA ASP A 292 7.66 17.96 5.35
C ASP A 292 9.17 17.95 5.64
N ILE A 293 9.88 17.05 4.99
CA ILE A 293 11.32 16.85 5.15
C ILE A 293 12.19 17.85 4.35
N LEU A 294 11.57 18.65 3.47
CA LEU A 294 12.26 19.62 2.62
C LEU A 294 12.06 21.08 3.10
N GLU A 295 11.13 21.34 4.01
CA GLU A 295 10.84 22.67 4.56
C GLU A 295 11.90 23.23 5.52
N LYS A 296 12.95 22.45 5.83
CA LYS A 296 14.13 22.91 6.59
C LYS A 296 14.90 24.02 5.88
#